data_AF-A0A3N1PHT6-F1
#
_entry.id   AF-A0A3N1PHT6-F1
#
_cell.length_a   1.000
_cell.length_b   1.000
_cell.length_c   1.000
_cell.angle_alpha   90.00
_cell.angle_beta   90.00
_cell.angle_gamma   90.00
#
_symmetry.space_group_name_H-M   'P 1'
#
loop_
_entity.id
_entity.type
_entity.pdbx_description
1 polymer ?
#
loop_
_entity_poly.entity_id
_entity_poly.type
_entity_poly.pdbx_seq_one_letter_code
_entity_poly.pdbx_strand_id
1 'polypeptide(L)'
;MSIKEPLKTILRKYCHVECYDPQLIREAIKTGRGFPYDVELFKSQLREAIDKELISPEEYEKLTEEDFDSQEELQIWLEEFWSELF
;
A
#
# COMPACT_ATOMS: atom_id res chain seq x y z
N MET A 1 -0.67 16.16 -0.40
CA MET A 1 0.26 15.61 0.61
C MET A 1 0.98 14.46 -0.04
N SER A 2 2.31 14.37 0.07
CA SER A 2 3.03 13.21 -0.49
C SER A 2 3.02 12.07 0.52
N ILE A 3 2.57 10.88 0.10
CA ILE A 3 2.60 9.65 0.90
C ILE A 3 3.99 9.48 1.52
N LYS A 4 4.04 9.21 2.83
CA LYS A 4 5.29 9.14 3.60
C LYS A 4 6.06 7.86 3.24
N GLU A 5 7.38 7.91 3.39
CA GLU A 5 8.20 6.69 3.42
C GLU A 5 8.04 5.99 4.79
N PRO A 6 8.00 4.65 4.85
CA PRO A 6 8.22 3.71 3.74
C PRO A 6 6.98 3.36 2.91
N LEU A 7 5.77 3.79 3.31
CA LEU A 7 4.50 3.42 2.66
C LEU A 7 4.53 3.65 1.14
N LYS A 8 5.01 4.81 0.69
CA LYS A 8 5.08 5.15 -0.73
C LYS A 8 5.91 4.17 -1.54
N THR A 9 7.14 3.84 -1.10
CA THR A 9 7.99 2.91 -1.84
C THR A 9 7.40 1.50 -1.85
N ILE A 10 6.72 1.09 -0.77
CA ILE A 10 6.09 -0.23 -0.69
C ILE A 10 4.92 -0.33 -1.67
N LEU A 11 4.00 0.64 -1.67
CA LEU A 11 2.89 0.68 -2.63
C LEU A 11 3.42 0.66 -4.07
N ARG A 12 4.40 1.51 -4.39
CA ARG A 12 5.00 1.54 -5.72
C ARG A 12 5.63 0.21 -6.16
N LYS A 13 6.23 -0.53 -5.22
CA LYS A 13 6.98 -1.75 -5.55
C LYS A 13 6.10 -3.00 -5.58
N TYR A 14 5.15 -3.09 -4.67
CA TYR A 14 4.35 -4.30 -4.45
C TYR A 14 2.92 -4.17 -4.95
N CYS A 15 2.42 -2.96 -5.13
CA CYS A 15 1.07 -2.66 -5.60
C CYS A 15 1.04 -2.14 -7.04
N HIS A 16 2.16 -2.20 -7.75
CA HIS A 16 2.19 -1.87 -9.18
C HIS A 16 1.32 -2.85 -9.97
N VAL A 17 0.47 -2.37 -10.89
CA VAL A 17 -0.50 -3.19 -11.63
C VAL A 17 0.16 -4.39 -12.35
N GLU A 18 1.35 -4.19 -12.91
CA GLU A 18 2.10 -5.24 -13.61
C GLU A 18 2.80 -6.26 -12.69
N CYS A 19 2.89 -5.99 -11.38
CA CYS A 19 3.68 -6.78 -10.43
C CYS A 19 2.95 -7.06 -9.11
N TYR A 20 1.64 -6.81 -9.04
CA TYR A 20 0.87 -7.01 -7.80
C TYR A 20 0.85 -8.48 -7.41
N ASP A 21 1.51 -8.79 -6.29
CA ASP A 21 1.46 -10.09 -5.65
C ASP A 21 1.44 -9.89 -4.12
N PRO A 22 0.25 -10.03 -3.48
CA PRO A 22 0.12 -9.85 -2.04
C PRO A 22 0.90 -10.89 -1.22
N GLN A 23 1.23 -12.06 -1.81
CA GLN A 23 2.05 -13.05 -1.12
C GLN A 23 3.50 -12.57 -0.99
N LEU A 24 4.06 -11.93 -2.02
CA LEU A 24 5.44 -11.42 -1.98
C LEU A 24 5.66 -10.40 -0.86
N ILE A 25 4.75 -9.44 -0.72
CA ILE A 25 4.84 -8.44 0.35
C ILE A 25 4.59 -9.09 1.72
N ARG A 26 3.63 -10.00 1.84
CA ARG A 26 3.34 -10.70 3.09
C ARG A 26 4.50 -11.56 3.56
N GLU A 27 5.16 -12.29 2.65
CA GLU A 27 6.36 -13.05 2.95
C GLU A 27 7.53 -12.14 3.32
N ALA A 28 7.70 -11.02 2.61
CA ALA A 28 8.75 -10.06 2.93
C ALA A 28 8.56 -9.43 4.33
N ILE A 29 7.32 -9.11 4.69
CA ILE A 29 6.93 -8.63 6.03
C ILE A 29 7.18 -9.70 7.09
N LYS A 30 6.71 -10.94 6.88
CA LYS A 30 6.81 -12.03 7.86
C LYS A 30 8.25 -12.48 8.10
N THR A 31 9.05 -12.57 7.05
CA THR A 31 10.42 -13.10 7.11
C THR A 31 11.47 -12.02 7.39
N GLY A 32 11.10 -10.74 7.23
CA GLY A 32 12.02 -9.60 7.26
C GLY A 32 13.07 -9.63 6.14
N ARG A 33 12.98 -10.56 5.19
CA ARG A 33 13.92 -10.67 4.06
C ARG A 33 13.36 -9.93 2.86
N GLY A 34 14.16 -9.05 2.28
CA GLY A 34 13.76 -8.26 1.10
C GLY A 34 12.80 -7.10 1.39
N PHE A 35 12.36 -6.96 2.65
CA PHE A 35 11.63 -5.80 3.17
C PHE A 35 12.61 -4.92 3.97
N PRO A 36 13.21 -3.88 3.36
CA PRO A 36 14.23 -3.06 4.03
C PRO A 36 13.65 -2.07 5.04
N TYR A 37 12.33 -2.09 5.22
CA TYR A 37 11.58 -1.07 5.96
C TYR A 37 11.07 -1.63 7.28
N ASP A 38 10.82 -0.73 8.23
CA ASP A 38 10.19 -1.09 9.49
C ASP A 38 8.72 -1.47 9.24
N VAL A 39 8.38 -2.73 9.55
CA VAL A 39 7.03 -3.29 9.36
C VAL A 39 6.01 -2.59 10.22
N GLU A 40 6.35 -2.25 11.47
CA GLU A 40 5.41 -1.57 12.38
C GLU A 40 5.16 -0.13 11.91
N LEU A 41 6.19 0.54 11.39
CA LEU A 41 6.04 1.85 10.79
C LEU A 41 5.17 1.80 9.52
N PHE A 42 5.42 0.85 8.61
CA PHE A 42 4.59 0.66 7.43
C PHE A 42 3.13 0.38 7.81
N LYS A 43 2.93 -0.53 8.76
CA LYS A 43 1.61 -0.86 9.32
C LYS A 43 0.91 0.39 9.85
N SER A 44 1.55 1.16 10.73
CA SER A 44 0.96 2.38 11.27
C SER A 44 0.64 3.42 10.19
N GLN A 45 1.51 3.56 9.18
CA GLN A 45 1.31 4.53 8.10
C GLN A 45 0.18 4.14 7.17
N LEU A 46 0.09 2.86 6.76
CA LEU A 46 -0.98 2.38 5.89
C LEU A 46 -2.33 2.53 6.60
N ARG A 47 -2.42 2.16 7.88
CA ARG A 47 -3.65 2.37 8.66
C ARG A 47 -4.04 3.84 8.77
N GLU A 48 -3.08 4.71 9.11
CA GLU A 48 -3.33 6.16 9.17
C GLU A 48 -3.82 6.69 7.81
N ALA A 49 -3.23 6.21 6.72
CA ALA A 49 -3.58 6.64 5.38
C ALA A 49 -5.01 6.23 4.98
N ILE A 50 -5.43 5.03 5.37
CA ILE A 50 -6.79 4.51 5.18
C ILE A 50 -7.78 5.33 6.02
N ASP A 51 -7.60 5.37 7.35
CA ASP A 51 -8.54 5.99 8.30
C ASP A 51 -8.72 7.50 8.05
N LYS A 52 -7.70 8.19 7.53
CA LYS A 52 -7.74 9.64 7.24
C LYS A 52 -7.87 9.96 5.75
N GLU A 53 -8.06 8.95 4.90
CA GLU A 53 -8.21 9.10 3.46
C GLU A 53 -7.09 9.95 2.84
N LEU A 54 -5.84 9.68 3.25
CA LEU A 54 -4.68 10.50 2.85
C LEU A 54 -4.19 10.21 1.42
N ILE A 55 -4.74 9.18 0.78
CA ILE A 55 -4.40 8.73 -0.56
C ILE A 55 -5.61 8.98 -1.45
N SER A 56 -5.43 9.80 -2.48
CA SER A 56 -6.42 9.98 -3.54
C SER A 56 -6.16 9.00 -4.70
N PRO A 57 -7.19 8.61 -5.47
CA PRO A 57 -7.05 7.75 -6.65
C PRO A 57 -5.93 8.20 -7.58
N GLU A 58 -5.89 9.49 -7.93
CA GLU A 58 -4.85 10.05 -8.81
C GLU A 58 -3.41 9.93 -8.25
N GLU A 59 -3.24 10.00 -6.93
CA GLU A 59 -1.90 9.84 -6.32
C GLU A 59 -1.50 8.38 -6.25
N TYR A 60 -2.47 7.49 -6.03
CA TYR A 60 -2.27 6.05 -6.07
C TYR A 60 -1.93 5.59 -7.49
N GLU A 61 -2.72 5.96 -8.49
CA GLU A 61 -2.51 5.67 -9.91
C GLU A 61 -1.11 6.11 -10.37
N LYS A 62 -0.66 7.31 -10.03
CA LYS A 62 0.70 7.78 -10.36
C LYS A 62 1.82 6.92 -9.75
N LEU A 63 1.53 6.19 -8.67
CA LEU A 63 2.49 5.34 -7.98
C LEU A 63 2.47 3.90 -8.45
N THR A 64 1.29 3.39 -8.79
CA THR A 64 1.05 1.96 -9.05
C THR A 64 0.63 1.66 -10.48
N GLU A 65 0.31 2.68 -11.27
CA GLU A 65 -0.37 2.59 -12.57
C GLU A 65 -1.71 1.85 -12.51
N GLU A 66 -2.29 1.72 -11.31
CA GLU A 66 -3.60 1.15 -11.08
C GLU A 66 -4.64 2.25 -10.92
N ASP A 67 -5.64 2.21 -11.79
CA ASP A 67 -6.70 3.21 -11.88
C ASP A 67 -7.95 2.75 -11.10
N PHE A 68 -8.54 3.68 -10.33
CA PHE A 68 -9.77 3.45 -9.58
C PHE A 68 -10.79 4.52 -9.98
N ASP A 69 -12.03 4.11 -10.30
CA ASP A 69 -13.06 5.06 -10.74
C ASP A 69 -13.52 6.01 -9.61
N SER A 70 -13.28 5.68 -8.34
CA SER A 70 -13.70 6.50 -7.19
C SER A 70 -12.85 6.31 -5.93
N GLN A 71 -12.89 7.31 -5.04
CA GLN A 71 -12.25 7.23 -3.70
C GLN A 71 -12.78 6.05 -2.88
N GLU A 72 -14.07 5.71 -3.02
CA GLU A 72 -14.69 4.58 -2.32
C GLU A 72 -14.09 3.24 -2.76
N GLU A 73 -13.85 3.04 -4.06
CA GLU A 73 -13.23 1.82 -4.57
C GLU A 73 -11.78 1.69 -4.12
N LEU A 74 -11.01 2.78 -4.19
CA LEU A 74 -9.66 2.80 -3.63
C LEU A 74 -9.67 2.44 -2.14
N GLN A 75 -10.63 2.95 -1.37
CA GLN A 75 -10.70 2.66 0.06
C GLN A 75 -11.06 1.22 0.37
N ILE A 76 -12.01 0.64 -0.37
CA ILE A 76 -12.36 -0.78 -0.25
C ILE A 76 -11.12 -1.62 -0.54
N TRP A 77 -10.41 -1.31 -1.63
CA TRP A 77 -9.19 -2.01 -2.00
C TRP A 77 -8.09 -1.89 -0.94
N LEU A 78 -7.87 -0.70 -0.38
CA LEU A 78 -6.85 -0.48 0.66
C LEU A 78 -7.18 -1.23 1.97
N GLU A 79 -8.45 -1.31 2.36
CA GLU A 79 -8.90 -2.09 3.51
C GLU A 79 -8.75 -3.60 3.26
N GLU A 80 -9.08 -4.09 2.05
CA GLU A 80 -8.83 -5.48 1.67
C GLU A 80 -7.32 -5.80 1.71
N PHE A 81 -6.50 -4.97 1.08
CA PHE A 81 -5.05 -5.09 1.10
C PHE A 81 -4.50 -5.10 2.53
N TRP A 82 -4.98 -4.21 3.40
CA TRP A 82 -4.62 -4.22 4.82
C TRP A 82 -4.92 -5.56 5.49
N SER A 83 -6.14 -6.09 5.28
CA SER A 83 -6.58 -7.35 5.87
C SER A 83 -5.86 -8.58 5.29
N GLU A 84 -5.37 -8.53 4.05
CA GLU A 84 -4.58 -9.61 3.47
C GLU A 84 -3.16 -9.68 4.08
N LEU A 85 -2.58 -8.51 4.39
CA LEU A 85 -1.25 -8.40 4.96
C LEU A 85 -1.18 -8.76 6.45
N PHE A 86 -2.16 -8.31 7.25
CA PHE A 86 -2.14 -8.36 8.72
C PHE A 86 -3.33 -9.11 9.32
#